data_AF-A0A7W8V3T1-F1
#
_entry.id   AF-A0A7W8V3T1-F1
#
_cell.length_a   1.000
_cell.length_b   1.000
_cell.length_c   1.000
_cell.angle_alpha   90.00
_cell.angle_beta   90.00
_cell.angle_gamma   90.00
#
_symmetry.space_group_name_H-M   'P 1'
#
loop_
_entity.id
_entity.type
_entity.pdbx_description
1 polymer ?
#
loop_
_entity_poly.entity_id
_entity_poly.type
_entity_poly.pdbx_seq_one_letter_code
_entity_poly.pdbx_strand_id
1 'polypeptide(L)'
;MRLADHPAGRRILMVYPDGYPSTSDGNPQVLRSDLRERVAAIAKRGIELVGIGVLTEAVDDFYPRNMVVSRLAELPSTVFSVRGSMLLTR
;
A
#
# COMPACT_ATOMS: atom_id res chain seq x y z
N MET A 1 -3.54 16.10 4.68
CA MET A 1 -3.39 15.04 3.65
C MET A 1 -4.79 14.83 3.13
N ARG A 2 -5.08 15.20 1.88
CA ARG A 2 -6.45 15.37 1.37
C ARG A 2 -7.39 14.17 1.60
N LEU A 3 -6.87 12.93 1.56
CA LEU A 3 -7.64 11.72 1.88
C LEU A 3 -8.06 11.64 3.36
N ALA A 4 -7.20 12.06 4.27
CA ALA A 4 -7.50 12.09 5.69
C ALA A 4 -8.53 13.17 6.05
N ASP A 5 -8.57 14.24 5.28
CA ASP A 5 -9.44 15.39 5.52
C ASP A 5 -10.85 15.17 4.90
N HIS A 6 -11.06 14.07 4.18
CA HIS A 6 -12.34 13.71 3.56
C HIS A 6 -13.26 12.97 4.56
N PRO A 7 -14.53 13.38 4.74
CA PRO A 7 -15.47 12.67 5.60
C PRO A 7 -15.82 11.30 4.97
N ALA A 8 -15.43 10.22 5.63
CA ALA A 8 -15.74 8.85 5.24
C ALA A 8 -15.65 7.92 6.46
N GLY A 9 -16.57 6.95 6.56
CA GLY A 9 -16.55 5.96 7.66
C GLY A 9 -15.35 5.01 7.61
N ARG A 10 -14.74 4.83 6.43
CA ARG A 10 -13.52 4.03 6.23
C ARG A 10 -12.70 4.64 5.10
N ARG A 11 -11.37 4.70 5.26
CA ARG A 11 -10.44 5.31 4.30
C ARG A 11 -9.40 4.28 3.88
N ILE A 12 -9.29 4.03 2.58
CA ILE A 12 -8.33 3.08 2.01
C ILE A 12 -7.42 3.84 1.05
N LEU A 13 -6.12 3.69 1.22
CA LEU A 13 -5.10 4.19 0.30
C LEU A 13 -4.45 2.99 -0.38
N MET A 14 -4.70 2.84 -1.68
CA MET A 14 -4.07 1.84 -2.53
C MET A 14 -2.86 2.45 -3.23
N VAL A 15 -1.72 1.77 -3.16
CA VAL A 15 -0.46 2.20 -3.77
C VAL A 15 0.02 1.12 -4.73
N TYR A 16 0.43 1.51 -5.94
CA TYR A 16 0.90 0.58 -6.98
C TYR A 16 2.39 0.82 -7.26
N PRO A 17 3.30 0.34 -6.41
CA PRO A 17 4.72 0.46 -6.67
C PRO A 17 5.16 -0.56 -7.73
N ASP A 18 6.03 -0.09 -8.61
CA ASP A 18 6.66 -0.83 -9.70
C ASP A 18 8.08 -1.34 -9.32
N GLY A 19 8.57 -1.02 -8.12
CA GLY A 19 9.86 -1.49 -7.62
C GLY A 19 10.22 -0.97 -6.23
N TYR A 20 11.49 -1.11 -5.86
CA TYR A 20 12.05 -0.49 -4.66
C TYR A 20 12.20 1.03 -4.85
N PRO A 21 12.06 1.84 -3.79
CA PRO A 21 12.32 3.27 -3.87
C PRO A 21 13.74 3.50 -4.40
N SER A 22 13.82 4.08 -5.60
CA SER A 22 15.09 4.45 -6.22
C SER A 22 15.62 5.74 -5.60
N THR A 23 16.92 5.78 -5.36
CA THR A 23 17.63 6.93 -4.81
C THR A 23 18.73 7.32 -5.78
N SER A 24 18.83 8.61 -6.09
CA SER A 24 19.95 9.14 -6.86
C SER A 24 21.11 9.59 -5.96
N ASP A 25 20.91 9.60 -4.63
CA ASP A 25 21.63 10.49 -3.72
C ASP A 25 21.67 10.05 -2.23
N GLY A 26 21.10 8.90 -1.83
CA GLY A 26 20.97 8.53 -0.41
C GLY A 26 21.07 7.04 -0.07
N ASN A 27 21.42 6.74 1.19
CA ASN A 27 21.56 5.37 1.69
C ASN A 27 20.21 4.62 1.59
N PRO A 28 20.12 3.51 0.83
CA PRO A 28 18.89 2.74 0.64
C PRO A 28 18.23 2.29 1.96
N GLN A 29 19.01 2.08 3.02
CA GLN A 29 18.46 1.67 4.32
C GLN A 29 17.66 2.78 5.01
N VAL A 30 18.07 4.03 4.86
CA VAL A 30 17.37 5.18 5.45
C VAL A 30 16.04 5.41 4.74
N LEU A 31 16.01 5.30 3.42
CA LEU A 31 14.76 5.41 2.64
C LEU A 31 13.78 4.29 2.97
N ARG A 32 14.28 3.08 3.25
CA ARG A 32 13.46 1.95 3.69
C ARG A 32 12.85 2.21 5.06
N SER A 33 13.61 2.72 6.02
CA SER A 33 13.09 3.06 7.35
C SER A 33 12.07 4.21 7.28
N ASP A 34 12.36 5.25 6.49
CA ASP A 34 11.49 6.41 6.33
C ASP A 34 10.15 6.01 5.69
N LEU A 35 10.18 5.15 4.67
CA LEU A 35 8.96 4.64 4.05
C LEU A 35 8.12 3.85 5.06
N ARG A 36 8.75 2.95 5.83
CA ARG A 36 8.04 2.18 6.88
C ARG A 36 7.44 3.10 7.95
N GLU A 37 8.17 4.12 8.38
CA GLU A 37 7.67 5.07 9.37
C GLU A 37 6.47 5.86 8.84
N ARG A 38 6.53 6.31 7.58
CA ARG A 38 5.42 6.99 6.90
C ARG A 38 4.21 6.07 6.76
N VAL A 39 4.40 4.81 6.38
CA VAL A 39 3.32 3.81 6.32
C VAL A 39 2.68 3.63 7.70
N ALA A 40 3.48 3.49 8.75
CA ALA A 40 2.97 3.36 10.12
C ALA A 40 2.21 4.62 10.57
N ALA A 41 2.70 5.82 10.23
CA ALA A 41 2.03 7.08 10.53
C ALA A 41 0.68 7.21 9.81
N ILE A 42 0.57 6.75 8.56
CA ILE A 42 -0.68 6.72 7.81
C ILE A 42 -1.66 5.72 8.44
N ALA A 43 -1.19 4.52 8.79
CA ALA A 43 -2.01 3.51 9.45
C ALA A 43 -2.60 4.00 10.78
N LYS A 44 -1.79 4.70 11.60
CA LYS A 44 -2.22 5.30 12.87
C LYS A 44 -3.36 6.33 12.72
N ARG A 45 -3.55 6.89 11.52
CA ARG A 45 -4.63 7.84 11.22
C ARG A 45 -5.94 7.15 10.82
N GLY A 46 -6.04 5.82 10.96
CA GLY A 46 -7.20 5.03 10.56
C GLY A 46 -7.36 4.93 9.04
N ILE A 47 -6.26 5.05 8.30
CA ILE A 47 -6.22 4.86 6.85
C ILE A 47 -5.62 3.49 6.59
N GLU A 48 -6.40 2.62 5.95
CA GLU A 48 -5.94 1.30 5.55
C GLU A 48 -5.05 1.42 4.32
N LEU A 49 -3.81 0.97 4.44
CA LEU A 49 -2.84 1.03 3.36
C LEU A 49 -2.73 -0.33 2.68
N VAL A 50 -2.84 -0.35 1.35
CA VAL A 50 -2.71 -1.56 0.52
C VAL A 50 -1.68 -1.31 -0.57
N GLY A 51 -0.58 -2.08 -0.55
CA GLY A 51 0.44 -2.06 -1.60
C GLY A 51 0.16 -3.14 -2.65
N ILE A 52 0.14 -2.77 -3.93
CA ILE A 52 -0.05 -3.71 -5.04
C ILE A 52 1.20 -3.66 -5.92
N GLY A 53 2.11 -4.60 -5.70
CA GLY A 53 3.38 -4.67 -6.41
C GLY A 53 3.17 -5.18 -7.82
N VAL A 54 3.49 -4.37 -8.82
CA VAL A 54 3.43 -4.81 -10.22
C VAL A 54 4.77 -5.43 -10.57
N LEU A 55 4.77 -6.75 -10.81
CA LEU A 55 6.00 -7.52 -11.12
C LEU A 55 7.10 -7.44 -10.05
N THR A 56 6.78 -7.04 -8.82
CA THR A 56 7.77 -6.84 -7.75
C THR A 56 7.26 -7.30 -6.39
N GLU A 57 8.12 -8.04 -5.67
CA GLU A 57 7.88 -8.47 -4.28
C GLU A 57 8.27 -7.38 -3.26
N ALA A 58 8.81 -6.25 -3.73
CA ALA A 58 9.24 -5.14 -2.87
C ALA A 58 8.14 -4.61 -1.95
N VAL A 59 6.86 -4.82 -2.28
CA VAL A 59 5.72 -4.40 -1.47
C VAL A 59 5.63 -5.07 -0.10
N ASP A 60 6.14 -6.29 0.03
CA ASP A 60 6.05 -7.05 1.28
C ASP A 60 6.84 -6.38 2.41
N ASP A 61 7.93 -5.70 2.06
CA ASP A 61 8.80 -5.02 3.00
C ASP A 61 8.19 -3.75 3.61
N PHE A 62 7.16 -3.16 2.99
CA PHE A 62 6.69 -1.81 3.33
C PHE A 62 5.20 -1.73 3.67
N TYR A 63 4.36 -2.60 3.11
CA TYR A 63 2.91 -2.47 3.23
C TYR A 63 2.33 -3.65 4.02
N PRO A 64 1.69 -3.40 5.19
CA PRO A 64 1.18 -4.46 6.06
C PRO A 64 0.06 -5.28 5.40
N ARG A 65 -0.62 -4.70 4.41
CA ARG A 65 -1.42 -5.44 3.45
C ARG A 65 -0.80 -5.22 2.09
N ASN A 66 -0.26 -6.28 1.51
CA ASN A 66 0.37 -6.24 0.21
C ASN A 66 -0.09 -7.41 -0.66
N MET A 67 -0.01 -7.22 -1.98
CA MET A 67 -0.20 -8.27 -2.98
C MET A 67 0.72 -8.02 -4.17
N VAL A 68 1.31 -9.09 -4.70
CA VAL A 68 2.12 -9.03 -5.93
C VAL A 68 1.25 -9.47 -7.10
N VAL A 69 1.19 -8.66 -8.14
CA VAL A 69 0.44 -8.92 -9.36
C VAL A 69 1.40 -9.06 -10.54
N SER A 70 1.44 -10.26 -11.10
CA SER A 70 2.33 -10.64 -12.21
C SER A 70 1.75 -10.26 -13.57
N ARG A 71 0.42 -10.03 -13.65
CA ARG A 71 -0.28 -9.66 -14.88
C ARG A 71 -1.30 -8.56 -14.60
N LEU A 72 -1.22 -7.43 -15.30
CA LEU A 72 -2.09 -6.26 -15.09
C LEU A 72 -3.59 -6.58 -15.21
N ALA A 73 -3.94 -7.59 -16.02
CA ALA A 73 -5.32 -8.08 -16.17
C ALA A 73 -5.91 -8.69 -14.88
N GLU A 74 -5.08 -9.06 -13.91
CA GLU A 74 -5.50 -9.61 -12.61
C GLU A 74 -5.75 -8.51 -11.57
N LEU A 75 -5.44 -7.24 -11.87
CA LEU A 75 -5.68 -6.13 -10.96
C LEU A 75 -7.16 -5.98 -10.56
N PRO A 76 -8.14 -6.02 -11.48
CA PRO A 76 -9.54 -5.80 -11.12
C PRO A 76 -10.06 -6.89 -10.19
N SER A 77 -9.83 -8.17 -10.53
CA SER A 77 -10.24 -9.32 -9.71
C SER A 77 -9.57 -9.29 -8.33
N THR A 78 -8.29 -8.92 -8.28
CA THR A 78 -7.50 -8.80 -7.05
C THR A 78 -8.05 -7.71 -6.14
N VAL A 79 -8.34 -6.52 -6.67
CA VAL A 79 -8.90 -5.40 -5.91
C VAL A 79 -10.29 -5.75 -5.35
N PHE A 80 -11.11 -6.49 -6.10
CA PHE A 80 -12.40 -6.98 -5.61
C PHE A 80 -12.28 -8.07 -4.54
N SER A 81 -11.27 -8.96 -4.63
CA SER A 81 -11.00 -9.97 -3.59
C SER A 81 -10.61 -9.35 -2.24
N VAL A 82 -9.78 -8.31 -2.28
CA VAL A 82 -9.42 -7.49 -1.10
C VAL A 82 -10.66 -6.82 -0.49
N ARG A 83 -11.65 -6.41 -1.31
CA ARG A 83 -12.93 -5.87 -0.82
C ARG A 83 -13.83 -6.93 -0.18
N GLY A 84 -13.85 -8.16 -0.71
CA GLY A 84 -14.72 -9.23 -0.19
C GLY A 84 -14.48 -9.49 1.29
N SER A 85 -13.22 -9.72 1.69
CA SER A 85 -12.86 -9.96 3.09
C SER A 85 -13.01 -8.73 4.00
N MET A 86 -12.81 -7.52 3.46
CA MET A 86 -12.90 -6.28 4.24
C MET A 86 -14.33 -5.75 4.44
N LEU A 87 -15.28 -6.09 3.57
CA LEU A 87 -16.68 -5.69 3.70
C LEU A 87 -17.50 -6.69 4.51
N LEU A 88 -17.03 -7.93 4.65
CA LEU A 88 -17.72 -9.03 5.36
C LEU A 88 -17.45 -9.07 6.86
N THR A 89 -16.52 -8.26 7.39
CA THR A 89 -16.30 -8.17 8.83
C THR A 89 -17.26 -7.11 9.40
N ARG A 90 -18.41 -7.57 9.88
CA ARG A 90 -19.43 -6.78 10.58
C ARG A 90 -19.18 -6.80 12.08
#